data_AF-A0A7X7FIS2-F1
#
_entry.id   AF-A0A7X7FIS2-F1
#
_cell.length_a   1.000
_cell.length_b   1.000
_cell.length_c   1.000
_cell.angle_alpha   90.00
_cell.angle_beta   90.00
_cell.angle_gamma   90.00
#
_symmetry.space_group_name_H-M   'P 1'
#
loop_
_entity.id
_entity.type
_entity.pdbx_description
1 polymer ?
#
loop_
_entity_poly.entity_id
_entity_poly.type
_entity_poly.pdbx_seq_one_letter_code
_entity_poly.pdbx_strand_id
1 'polypeptide(L)'
;EIGHWQNRREWRVFRSLPREDYLLLASHAAVLVGNSSSGIIESASLGVPAVNIGPRQEGRLRCGRSVVDVPDQPLAIRRAVARAARTTRPAPTRSVYGDGRAGERIARILGCLKADDRLTRKRPVF
;
A
#
# COMPACT_ATOMS: atom_id res chain seq x y z
N GLU A 1 10.54 -13.60 17.55
CA GLU A 1 9.40 -14.12 16.75
C GLU A 1 8.08 -13.49 17.16
N ILE A 2 7.17 -13.23 16.21
CA ILE A 2 5.86 -12.59 16.45
C ILE A 2 4.84 -13.50 17.18
N GLY A 3 5.13 -14.80 17.30
CA GLY A 3 4.21 -15.79 17.89
C GLY A 3 3.82 -15.51 19.34
N HIS A 4 4.70 -14.89 20.13
CA HIS A 4 4.41 -14.56 21.52
C HIS A 4 3.24 -13.56 21.71
N TRP A 5 2.86 -12.83 20.67
CA TRP A 5 1.71 -11.93 20.70
C TRP A 5 0.36 -12.64 20.46
N GLN A 6 0.36 -13.90 19.98
CA GLN A 6 -0.87 -14.63 19.64
C GLN A 6 -1.77 -14.92 20.85
N ASN A 7 -1.18 -15.02 22.05
CA ASN A 7 -1.92 -15.35 23.27
C ASN A 7 -2.61 -14.14 23.93
N ARG A 8 -2.48 -12.94 23.35
CA ARG A 8 -3.11 -11.73 23.87
C ARG A 8 -4.46 -11.49 23.19
N ARG A 9 -5.51 -11.24 23.96
CA ARG A 9 -6.89 -11.10 23.45
C ARG A 9 -7.06 -9.93 22.48
N GLU A 10 -6.28 -8.88 22.67
CA GLU A 10 -6.28 -7.63 21.90
C GLU A 10 -5.61 -7.77 20.53
N TRP A 11 -4.87 -8.87 20.32
CA TRP A 11 -4.09 -9.10 19.12
C TRP A 11 -4.65 -10.27 18.33
N ARG A 12 -4.60 -10.14 17.00
CA ARG A 12 -4.79 -11.24 16.06
C ARG A 12 -3.59 -11.21 15.13
N VAL A 13 -2.86 -12.31 15.07
CA VAL A 13 -1.59 -12.40 14.33
C VAL A 13 -1.74 -13.44 13.24
N PHE A 14 -1.47 -13.03 12.01
CA PHE A 14 -1.51 -13.88 10.83
C PHE A 14 -0.11 -13.92 10.21
N ARG A 15 0.37 -15.10 9.83
CA ARG A 15 1.62 -15.21 9.04
C ARG A 15 1.41 -14.70 7.62
N SER A 16 0.24 -15.00 7.05
CA SER A 16 -0.22 -14.53 5.76
C SER A 16 -1.74 -14.40 5.80
N LEU A 17 -2.27 -13.53 4.95
CA LEU A 17 -3.69 -13.40 4.68
C LEU A 17 -3.90 -13.53 3.18
N PRO A 18 -4.95 -14.23 2.71
CA PRO A 18 -5.41 -14.10 1.35
C PRO A 18 -5.60 -12.63 0.98
N ARG A 19 -5.33 -12.28 -0.28
CA ARG A 19 -5.35 -10.88 -0.73
C ARG A 19 -6.70 -10.22 -0.47
N GLU A 20 -7.78 -10.93 -0.74
CA GLU A 20 -9.16 -10.43 -0.57
C GLU A 20 -9.46 -10.14 0.90
N ASP A 21 -9.15 -11.07 1.79
CA ASP A 21 -9.30 -10.90 3.24
C ASP A 21 -8.47 -9.72 3.75
N TYR A 22 -7.22 -9.59 3.28
CA TYR A 22 -6.37 -8.47 3.65
C TYR A 22 -6.98 -7.14 3.22
N LEU A 23 -7.45 -7.03 1.97
CA LEU A 23 -8.05 -5.80 1.45
C LEU A 23 -9.35 -5.47 2.19
N LEU A 24 -10.16 -6.48 2.50
CA LEU A 24 -11.39 -6.31 3.27
C LEU A 24 -11.08 -5.78 4.68
N LEU A 25 -10.14 -6.40 5.39
CA LEU A 25 -9.70 -5.96 6.72
C LEU A 25 -9.09 -4.55 6.68
N ALA A 26 -8.18 -4.31 5.74
CA ALA A 26 -7.57 -3.00 5.56
C ALA A 26 -8.62 -1.93 5.29
N SER A 27 -9.62 -2.23 4.45
CA SER A 27 -10.73 -1.33 4.12
C SER A 27 -11.66 -1.04 5.30
N HIS A 28 -11.55 -1.73 6.43
CA HIS A 28 -12.30 -1.43 7.66
C HIS A 28 -11.40 -0.95 8.80
N ALA A 29 -10.08 -0.93 8.60
CA ALA A 29 -9.14 -0.47 9.60
C ALA A 29 -9.25 1.04 9.82
N ALA A 30 -9.09 1.46 11.08
CA ALA A 30 -8.98 2.89 11.42
C ALA A 30 -7.67 3.50 10.88
N VAL A 31 -6.59 2.71 10.87
CA VAL A 31 -5.27 3.13 10.41
C VAL A 31 -4.41 1.91 10.05
N LEU A 32 -3.60 2.03 9.00
CA LEU A 32 -2.52 1.10 8.70
C LEU A 32 -1.21 1.62 9.31
N VAL A 33 -0.47 0.79 10.04
CA VAL A 33 0.76 1.20 10.72
C VAL A 33 1.89 0.25 10.37
N GLY A 34 3.06 0.79 10.03
CA GLY A 34 4.24 0.00 9.70
C GLY A 34 5.03 0.64 8.57
N ASN A 35 5.67 -0.17 7.73
CA ASN A 35 6.44 0.31 6.59
C ASN A 35 6.19 -0.51 5.33
N SER A 36 5.03 -1.16 5.26
CA SER A 36 4.59 -1.90 4.07
C SER A 36 4.25 -0.93 2.94
N SER A 37 4.48 -1.35 1.69
CA SER A 37 4.02 -0.58 0.52
C SER A 37 2.50 -0.39 0.52
N SER A 38 1.75 -1.27 1.19
CA SER A 38 0.31 -1.16 1.36
C SER A 38 -0.13 0.09 2.12
N GLY A 39 0.73 0.59 3.02
CA GLY A 39 0.52 1.88 3.66
C GLY A 39 0.52 3.06 2.68
N ILE A 40 0.98 2.89 1.44
CA ILE A 40 1.07 3.94 0.42
C ILE A 40 0.17 3.66 -0.79
N ILE A 41 0.20 2.44 -1.32
CA ILE A 41 -0.49 2.09 -2.57
C ILE A 41 -1.95 1.77 -2.28
N GLU A 42 -2.20 0.73 -1.49
CA GLU A 42 -3.55 0.25 -1.18
C GLU A 42 -4.31 1.23 -0.29
N SER A 43 -3.67 1.80 0.74
CA SER A 43 -4.28 2.75 1.69
C SER A 43 -5.00 3.91 0.98
N ALA A 44 -4.40 4.44 -0.08
CA ALA A 44 -4.96 5.54 -0.87
C ALA A 44 -6.20 5.14 -1.65
N SER A 45 -6.19 3.94 -2.22
CA SER A 45 -7.33 3.41 -2.98
C SER A 45 -8.49 3.05 -2.05
N LEU A 46 -8.17 2.58 -0.83
CA LEU A 46 -9.14 2.22 0.20
C LEU A 46 -9.63 3.42 1.02
N GLY A 47 -9.00 4.60 0.87
CA GLY A 47 -9.29 5.78 1.68
C GLY A 47 -8.97 5.55 3.17
N VAL A 48 -7.94 4.75 3.50
CA VAL A 48 -7.56 4.42 4.87
C VAL A 48 -6.32 5.23 5.26
N PRO A 49 -6.32 5.95 6.40
CA PRO A 49 -5.13 6.61 6.89
C PRO A 49 -3.97 5.62 7.12
N ALA A 50 -2.75 6.05 6.87
CA ALA A 50 -1.56 5.23 7.09
C ALA A 50 -0.46 6.00 7.81
N VAL A 51 0.24 5.31 8.72
CA VAL A 51 1.46 5.78 9.38
C VAL A 51 2.62 4.94 8.85
N ASN A 52 3.44 5.56 7.99
CA ASN A 52 4.63 4.95 7.42
C ASN A 52 5.85 5.23 8.32
N ILE A 53 6.50 4.18 8.81
CA ILE A 53 7.57 4.25 9.81
C ILE A 53 8.93 4.03 9.13
N GLY A 54 9.82 5.00 9.29
CA GLY A 54 11.19 4.93 8.82
C GLY A 54 11.35 5.01 7.29
N PRO A 55 12.56 4.75 6.78
CA PRO A 55 12.96 5.15 5.43
C PRO A 55 12.60 4.15 4.33
N ARG A 56 12.04 2.97 4.66
CA ARG A 56 11.82 1.87 3.68
C ARG A 56 11.05 2.30 2.43
N GLN A 57 10.13 3.26 2.57
CA GLN A 57 9.29 3.74 1.47
C GLN A 57 9.69 5.13 0.96
N GLU A 58 10.93 5.57 1.23
CA GLU A 58 11.50 6.78 0.66
C GLU A 58 11.54 6.70 -0.89
N GLY A 59 11.40 7.84 -1.56
CA GLY A 59 11.32 7.92 -3.03
C GLY A 59 9.98 7.52 -3.65
N ARG A 60 9.04 6.93 -2.88
CA ARG A 60 7.68 6.65 -3.37
C ARG A 60 6.80 7.90 -3.32
N LEU A 61 5.99 8.09 -4.36
CA LEU A 61 4.97 9.13 -4.36
C LEU A 61 3.91 8.84 -3.29
N ARG A 62 3.48 9.88 -2.57
CA ARG A 62 2.39 9.78 -1.60
C ARG A 62 1.08 10.10 -2.29
N CYS A 63 0.12 9.18 -2.24
CA CYS A 63 -1.22 9.43 -2.72
C CYS A 63 -2.00 10.23 -1.66
N GLY A 64 -2.00 11.55 -1.80
CA GLY A 64 -2.77 12.45 -0.95
C GLY A 64 -2.20 12.66 0.46
N ARG A 65 -3.00 13.27 1.34
CA ARG A 65 -2.60 13.65 2.72
C ARG A 65 -2.80 12.54 3.75
N SER A 66 -3.22 11.36 3.32
CA SER A 66 -3.66 10.27 4.20
C SER A 66 -2.50 9.43 4.75
N VAL A 67 -1.32 9.54 4.15
CA VAL A 67 -0.09 8.87 4.60
C VAL A 67 0.76 9.86 5.41
N VAL A 68 1.11 9.48 6.62
CA VAL A 68 1.97 10.25 7.52
C VAL A 68 3.28 9.49 7.71
N ASP A 69 4.38 10.09 7.25
CA ASP A 69 5.72 9.58 7.49
C ASP A 69 6.20 9.95 8.90
N VAL A 70 6.76 8.99 9.63
CA VAL A 70 7.34 9.19 10.97
C VAL A 70 8.68 8.47 11.10
N PRO A 71 9.62 9.00 11.91
CA PRO A 71 10.81 8.24 12.29
C PRO A 71 10.44 7.04 13.16
N ASP A 72 11.34 6.06 13.24
CA ASP A 72 11.22 4.91 14.16
C ASP A 72 11.49 5.33 15.61
N GLN A 73 10.59 6.17 16.14
CA GLN A 73 10.65 6.71 17.48
C GLN A 73 9.30 6.50 18.19
N PRO A 74 9.25 5.82 19.34
CA PRO A 74 8.00 5.44 19.98
C PRO A 74 7.01 6.60 20.20
N LEU A 75 7.50 7.77 20.60
CA LEU A 75 6.64 8.93 20.84
C LEU A 75 6.07 9.51 19.54
N ALA A 76 6.87 9.54 18.46
CA ALA A 76 6.42 10.00 17.15
C ALA A 76 5.36 9.06 16.58
N ILE A 77 5.60 7.74 16.64
CA ILE A 77 4.66 6.70 16.21
C ILE A 77 3.35 6.83 16.99
N ARG A 78 3.39 6.89 18.33
CA ARG A 78 2.20 7.00 19.17
C ARG A 78 1.35 8.23 18.83
N ARG A 79 1.99 9.39 18.63
CA ARG A 79 1.29 10.64 18.26
C ARG A 79 0.65 10.53 16.88
N ALA A 80 1.35 9.98 15.91
CA ALA A 80 0.83 9.81 14.55
C ALA A 80 -0.33 8.83 14.49
N VAL A 81 -0.23 7.68 15.17
CA VAL A 81 -1.32 6.69 15.26
C VAL A 81 -2.55 7.31 15.92
N ALA A 82 -2.39 8.00 17.04
CA ALA A 82 -3.51 8.65 17.74
C ALA A 82 -4.19 9.73 16.88
N ARG A 83 -3.41 10.49 16.09
CA ARG A 83 -3.94 11.47 15.14
C ARG A 83 -4.69 10.77 14.01
N ALA A 84 -4.06 9.80 13.35
CA ALA A 84 -4.61 9.09 12.20
C ALA A 84 -5.93 8.38 12.53
N ALA A 85 -6.02 7.75 13.71
CA ALA A 85 -7.23 7.07 14.18
C ALA A 85 -8.42 8.02 14.45
N ARG A 86 -8.16 9.32 14.64
CA ARG A 86 -9.21 10.35 14.81
C ARG A 86 -9.53 11.10 13.52
N THR A 87 -8.75 10.90 12.47
CA THR A 87 -8.98 11.58 11.19
C THR A 87 -10.21 10.98 10.54
N THR A 88 -11.15 11.84 10.13
CA THR A 88 -12.27 11.40 9.30
C THR A 88 -11.74 10.73 8.05
N ARG A 89 -12.35 9.61 7.69
CA ARG A 89 -11.89 8.81 6.58
C ARG A 89 -11.87 9.66 5.29
N PRO A 90 -10.69 9.85 4.68
CA PRO A 90 -10.59 10.66 3.48
C PRO A 90 -11.39 9.98 2.35
N ALA A 91 -12.10 10.79 1.56
CA ALA A 91 -12.73 10.28 0.36
C ALA A 91 -11.66 9.57 -0.51
N PRO A 92 -11.98 8.41 -1.13
CA PRO A 92 -11.04 7.75 -2.02
C PRO A 92 -10.57 8.73 -3.09
N THR A 93 -9.27 9.06 -3.06
CA THR A 93 -8.67 9.94 -4.07
C THR A 93 -8.13 9.12 -5.22
N ARG A 94 -8.01 9.73 -6.40
CA ARG A 94 -7.32 9.11 -7.52
C ARG A 94 -5.88 8.76 -7.12
N SER A 95 -5.56 7.46 -7.11
CA SER A 95 -4.23 6.97 -6.77
C SER A 95 -3.26 7.25 -7.91
N VAL A 96 -2.05 7.73 -7.60
CA VAL A 96 -0.98 7.85 -8.60
C VAL A 96 -0.48 6.47 -9.07
N TYR A 97 -0.84 5.41 -8.34
CA TYR A 97 -0.48 4.02 -8.66
C TYR A 97 -1.48 3.31 -9.56
N GLY A 98 -2.59 3.95 -9.92
CA GLY A 98 -3.51 3.42 -10.91
C GLY A 98 -4.97 3.77 -10.66
N ASP A 99 -5.77 3.44 -11.66
CA ASP A 99 -7.22 3.63 -11.70
C ASP A 99 -7.97 2.29 -11.80
N GLY A 100 -7.29 1.18 -11.49
CA GLY A 100 -7.86 -0.17 -11.55
C GLY A 100 -7.94 -0.80 -12.94
N ARG A 101 -7.52 -0.10 -14.01
CA ARG A 101 -7.65 -0.60 -15.40
C ARG A 101 -6.37 -1.17 -16.00
N ALA A 102 -5.36 -1.45 -15.18
CA ALA A 102 -4.07 -1.94 -15.65
C ALA A 102 -4.20 -3.25 -16.45
N GLY A 103 -4.94 -4.24 -15.93
CA GLY A 103 -5.11 -5.55 -16.58
C GLY A 103 -5.73 -5.43 -17.97
N GLU A 104 -6.83 -4.69 -18.11
CA GLU A 104 -7.50 -4.43 -19.39
C GLU A 104 -6.56 -3.76 -20.41
N ARG A 105 -5.82 -2.73 -19.97
CA ARG A 105 -4.88 -2.02 -20.84
C ARG A 105 -3.72 -2.91 -21.29
N ILE A 106 -3.14 -3.69 -20.36
CA ILE A 106 -2.05 -4.61 -20.66
C ILE A 106 -2.54 -5.66 -21.66
N ALA A 107 -3.69 -6.30 -21.40
CA ALA A 107 -4.25 -7.31 -22.30
C ALA A 107 -4.52 -6.75 -23.70
N ARG A 108 -5.08 -5.54 -23.79
CA ARG A 108 -5.28 -4.84 -25.07
C ARG A 108 -3.97 -4.60 -25.81
N ILE A 109 -2.96 -4.05 -25.13
CA ILE A 109 -1.65 -3.78 -25.74
C ILE A 109 -1.05 -5.08 -26.26
N LEU A 110 -1.02 -6.13 -25.43
CA LEU A 110 -0.49 -7.43 -25.81
C LEU A 110 -1.25 -8.05 -27.00
N GLY A 111 -2.57 -7.95 -27.02
CA GLY A 111 -3.40 -8.46 -28.13
C GLY A 111 -3.22 -7.69 -29.44
N CYS A 112 -2.81 -6.41 -29.38
CA CYS A 112 -2.53 -5.60 -30.58
C CYS A 112 -1.07 -5.67 -31.03
N LEU A 113 -0.16 -6.22 -30.23
CA LEU A 113 1.25 -6.36 -30.60
C LEU A 113 1.39 -7.40 -31.71
N LYS A 114 1.98 -7.01 -32.83
CA LYS A 114 2.45 -7.95 -33.84
C LYS A 114 3.79 -8.50 -33.39
N ALA A 115 3.91 -9.81 -33.28
CA ALA A 115 5.18 -10.47 -33.04
C ALA A 115 6.09 -10.26 -34.26
N ASP A 116 6.98 -9.27 -34.18
CA ASP A 116 8.00 -8.99 -35.19
C ASP A 116 9.41 -9.06 -34.58
N ASP A 117 10.41 -8.92 -35.44
CA ASP A 117 11.82 -9.00 -35.05
C ASP A 117 12.27 -7.95 -34.03
N ARG A 118 11.50 -6.87 -33.83
CA ARG A 118 11.81 -5.83 -32.85
C ARG A 118 11.46 -6.29 -31.43
N LEU A 119 10.53 -7.23 -31.29
CA LEU A 119 10.17 -7.84 -30.01
C LEU A 119 11.05 -9.04 -29.66
N THR A 120 11.61 -9.74 -30.66
CA THR A 120 12.42 -10.95 -30.44
C THR A 120 13.92 -10.66 -30.35
N ARG A 121 14.38 -9.51 -30.86
CA ARG A 121 15.80 -9.12 -30.82
C ARG A 121 16.01 -7.89 -29.94
N LYS A 122 16.79 -8.04 -28.87
CA LYS A 122 17.28 -6.91 -28.07
C LYS A 122 18.12 -6.01 -28.97
N ARG A 123 17.69 -4.78 -29.20
CA ARG A 123 18.51 -3.75 -29.85
C ARG A 123 19.41 -3.10 -28.80
N PRO A 124 20.74 -3.28 -28.87
CA PRO A 124 21.64 -2.48 -28.05
C PRO A 124 21.53 -1.03 -28.50
N VAL A 125 21.20 -0.14 -27.57
CA VAL A 125 21.31 1.30 -27.77
C VAL A 125 22.73 1.64 -27.28
N PHE A 126 23.64 1.89 -28.22
CA PHE A 126 24.93 2.51 -27.95
C PHE A 126 24.79 4.01 -28.14
#